data_AF-A0A7C2ZNJ6-F1
#
_entry.id   AF-A0A7C2ZNJ6-F1
#
_cell.length_a   1.000
_cell.length_b   1.000
_cell.length_c   1.000
_cell.angle_alpha   90.00
_cell.angle_beta   90.00
_cell.angle_gamma   90.00
#
_symmetry.space_group_name_H-M   'P 1'
#
loop_
_entity.id
_entity.type
_entity.pdbx_description
1 polymer ?
#
loop_
_entity_poly.entity_id
_entity_poly.type
_entity_poly.pdbx_seq_one_letter_code
_entity_poly.pdbx_strand_id
1 'polypeptide(L)'
;MIREALKLLFLITAYNFILHYLSGFLPFDLFPQNLEDILIVLSIVSALYLAWLFGYREKTVIWLAYVSFFQVVGLSLVRENYTLMTQFIPPLLMTVLLIWLFESPVEKRTKEIEENRERLEEELSRNQEELSRLTEQINLLKELTEGLSKEKEAIERQLEKLKEEESIERQNLEREKEELSKKLVENQKKIQEYMDRLERVTRVNRELFEMLEVMQEKEPKGGKEELSRLRQERKRLSKELIQLQELLEELSQENIELNKKYEELRQVLLKENKEKELLKLEIENLKRYSESTKDIYKEVFDIFFDNIEFDERAVKEFIELNYEAKKEFIKELFLLNMKDYEDKFENMKGYKNVFKLKPAGGRIYFTFGDNKRWRVLGILWGEDNKTKNRYVKELLVKYKD
;
A
#
# COMPACT_ATOMS: atom_id res chain seq x y z
N MET A 1 1.02 -26.03 46.59
CA MET A 1 0.90 -26.30 48.05
C MET A 1 0.52 -27.74 48.40
N ILE A 2 -0.75 -28.20 48.32
CA ILE A 2 -1.14 -29.57 48.78
C ILE A 2 -0.35 -30.69 48.08
N ARG A 3 -0.18 -30.58 46.75
CA ARG A 3 0.60 -31.54 45.94
C ARG A 3 2.09 -31.56 46.29
N GLU A 4 2.66 -30.43 46.72
CA GLU A 4 4.06 -30.33 47.13
C GLU A 4 4.26 -30.90 48.54
N ALA A 5 3.31 -30.65 49.45
CA ALA A 5 3.30 -31.24 50.79
C ALA A 5 3.19 -32.78 50.76
N LEU A 6 2.34 -33.33 49.88
CA LEU A 6 2.23 -34.78 49.67
C LEU A 6 3.51 -35.40 49.08
N LYS A 7 4.15 -34.71 48.11
CA LYS A 7 5.45 -35.14 47.57
C LYS A 7 6.55 -35.10 48.63
N LEU A 8 6.54 -34.08 49.49
CA LEU A 8 7.49 -33.93 50.59
C LEU A 8 7.32 -35.04 51.62
N LEU A 9 6.07 -35.34 52.01
CA LEU A 9 5.77 -36.43 52.94
C LEU A 9 6.19 -37.78 52.35
N PHE A 10 5.91 -38.01 51.06
CA PHE A 10 6.36 -39.21 50.35
C PHE A 10 7.90 -39.31 50.28
N LEU A 11 8.60 -38.22 49.98
CA LEU A 11 10.06 -38.21 49.88
C LEU A 11 10.72 -38.50 51.25
N ILE A 12 10.23 -37.87 52.32
CA ILE A 12 10.72 -38.07 53.68
C ILE A 12 10.46 -39.51 54.14
N THR A 13 9.26 -40.04 53.90
CA THR A 13 8.92 -41.43 54.30
C THR A 13 9.71 -42.45 53.50
N ALA A 14 9.82 -42.29 52.17
CA ALA A 14 10.62 -43.16 51.32
C ALA A 14 12.11 -43.12 51.69
N TYR A 15 12.66 -41.94 51.98
CA TYR A 15 14.06 -41.79 52.35
C TYR A 15 14.37 -42.42 53.72
N ASN A 16 13.53 -42.20 54.73
CA ASN A 16 13.71 -42.85 56.04
C ASN A 16 13.55 -44.37 55.94
N PHE A 17 12.66 -44.87 55.09
CA PHE A 17 12.54 -46.30 54.80
C PHE A 17 13.81 -46.85 54.13
N ILE A 18 14.40 -46.13 53.18
CA ILE A 18 15.67 -46.49 52.55
C ILE A 18 16.81 -46.52 53.57
N LEU A 19 16.91 -45.52 54.45
CA LEU A 19 17.92 -45.51 55.52
C LEU A 19 17.77 -46.70 56.47
N HIS A 20 16.54 -47.00 56.88
CA HIS A 20 16.24 -48.16 57.72
C HIS A 20 16.59 -49.48 57.03
N TYR A 21 16.20 -49.63 55.76
CA TYR A 21 16.51 -50.81 54.96
C TYR A 21 18.03 -51.00 54.79
N LEU A 22 18.76 -49.94 54.43
CA LEU A 22 20.22 -49.98 54.25
C LEU A 22 20.98 -50.24 55.56
N SER A 23 20.44 -49.80 56.70
CA SER A 23 20.99 -50.10 58.02
C SER A 23 21.09 -51.60 58.29
N GLY A 24 20.19 -52.42 57.72
CA GLY A 24 20.23 -53.87 57.86
C GLY A 24 21.30 -54.58 57.03
N PHE A 25 21.89 -53.90 56.03
CA PHE A 25 22.90 -54.47 55.13
C PHE A 25 24.31 -53.97 55.41
N LEU A 26 24.47 -52.88 56.16
CA LEU A 26 25.74 -52.24 56.43
C LEU A 26 26.28 -52.60 57.81
N PRO A 27 27.62 -52.59 58.01
CA PRO A 27 28.24 -52.92 59.30
C PRO A 27 28.11 -51.81 60.35
N PHE A 28 27.41 -50.74 60.04
CA PHE A 28 27.13 -49.59 60.92
C PHE A 28 25.65 -49.23 60.83
N ASP A 29 25.05 -48.91 61.97
CA ASP A 29 23.64 -48.55 62.05
C ASP A 29 23.40 -47.17 61.41
N LEU A 30 22.78 -47.16 60.24
CA LEU A 30 22.30 -45.96 59.55
C LEU A 30 20.94 -45.48 60.07
N PHE A 31 20.29 -46.26 60.94
CA PHE A 31 19.03 -45.90 61.55
C PHE A 31 18.95 -46.48 62.96
N PRO A 32 18.51 -45.70 63.97
CA PRO A 32 18.44 -46.16 65.34
C PRO A 32 17.34 -47.22 65.54
N GLN A 33 17.54 -48.10 66.52
CA GLN A 33 16.60 -49.18 66.85
C GLN A 33 15.62 -48.79 67.96
N ASN A 34 15.96 -47.79 68.77
CA ASN A 34 15.12 -47.30 69.87
C ASN A 34 14.05 -46.31 69.37
N LEU A 35 12.83 -46.40 69.90
CA LEU A 35 11.72 -45.53 69.50
C LEU A 35 11.99 -44.03 69.71
N GLU A 36 12.66 -43.65 70.81
CA GLU A 36 13.00 -42.26 71.08
C GLU A 36 14.01 -41.70 70.06
N ASP A 37 15.03 -42.49 69.74
CA ASP A 37 16.09 -42.10 68.80
C ASP A 37 15.55 -42.06 67.36
N ILE A 38 14.59 -42.92 67.01
CA ILE A 38 13.87 -42.89 65.73
C ILE A 38 13.14 -41.57 65.54
N LEU A 39 12.44 -41.06 66.57
CA LEU A 39 11.73 -39.79 66.50
C LEU A 39 12.69 -38.61 66.30
N ILE A 40 13.85 -38.66 66.96
CA ILE A 40 14.89 -37.63 66.84
C ILE A 40 15.47 -37.63 65.42
N VAL A 41 15.87 -38.79 64.87
CA VAL A 41 16.33 -38.87 63.46
C VAL A 41 15.26 -38.38 62.50
N LEU A 42 14.01 -38.83 62.66
CA LEU A 42 12.91 -38.44 61.78
C LEU A 42 12.73 -36.92 61.78
N SER A 43 12.79 -36.27 62.94
CA SER A 43 12.67 -34.82 63.07
C SER A 43 13.82 -34.05 62.41
N ILE A 44 15.07 -34.47 62.63
CA ILE A 44 16.26 -33.84 62.04
C ILE A 44 16.24 -33.99 60.52
N VAL A 45 15.99 -35.21 60.03
CA VAL A 45 15.90 -35.51 58.59
C VAL A 45 14.76 -34.70 57.96
N SER A 46 13.59 -34.65 58.60
CA SER A 46 12.44 -33.88 58.09
C SER A 46 12.74 -32.38 58.03
N ALA A 47 13.41 -31.83 59.04
CA ALA A 47 13.79 -30.42 59.07
C ALA A 47 14.78 -30.07 57.94
N LEU A 48 15.75 -30.94 57.67
CA LEU A 48 16.72 -30.75 56.58
C LEU A 48 16.05 -30.83 55.19
N TYR A 49 15.13 -31.76 54.99
CA TYR A 49 14.37 -31.84 53.72
C TYR A 49 13.40 -30.67 53.53
N LEU A 50 12.75 -30.21 54.60
CA LEU A 50 11.93 -28.99 54.56
C LEU A 50 12.77 -27.76 54.20
N ALA A 51 13.94 -27.62 54.81
CA ALA A 51 14.87 -26.55 54.52
C ALA A 51 15.40 -26.59 53.08
N TRP A 52 15.64 -27.78 52.54
CA TRP A 52 16.04 -27.94 51.15
C TRP A 52 14.91 -27.59 50.19
N LEU A 53 13.67 -27.98 50.48
CA LEU A 53 12.56 -27.75 49.57
C LEU A 53 12.14 -26.28 49.50
N PHE A 54 12.26 -25.53 50.60
CA PHE A 54 11.82 -24.14 50.70
C PHE A 54 12.94 -23.10 50.69
N GLY A 55 14.19 -23.53 50.88
CA GLY A 55 15.32 -22.64 51.07
C GLY A 55 16.48 -22.88 50.12
N TYR A 56 17.43 -21.96 50.15
CA TYR A 56 18.68 -22.07 49.40
C TYR A 56 19.61 -23.09 50.08
N ARG A 57 20.21 -23.97 49.28
CA ARG A 57 21.11 -25.02 49.75
C ARG A 57 22.26 -24.45 50.58
N GLU A 58 22.86 -23.37 50.11
CA GLU A 58 24.07 -22.79 50.73
C GLU A 58 23.80 -21.98 52.00
N LYS A 59 22.60 -21.40 52.13
CA LYS A 59 22.26 -20.52 53.26
C LYS A 59 21.44 -21.20 54.33
N THR A 60 20.39 -21.92 53.96
CA THR A 60 19.42 -22.50 54.91
C THR A 60 19.72 -23.94 55.28
N VAL A 61 20.07 -24.79 54.31
CA VAL A 61 20.33 -26.22 54.58
C VAL A 61 21.63 -26.41 55.34
N ILE A 62 22.73 -25.77 54.88
CA ILE A 62 24.04 -25.88 55.53
C ILE A 62 23.97 -25.40 56.98
N TRP A 63 23.28 -24.29 57.24
CA TRP A 63 23.16 -23.73 58.58
C TRP A 63 22.37 -24.66 59.51
N LEU A 64 21.26 -25.24 59.03
CA LEU A 64 20.49 -26.24 59.78
C LEU A 64 21.25 -27.55 59.99
N ALA A 65 22.08 -27.97 59.04
CA ALA A 65 22.95 -29.13 59.19
C ALA A 65 24.00 -28.90 60.30
N TYR A 66 24.61 -27.70 60.35
CA TYR A 66 25.52 -27.33 61.44
C TYR A 66 24.81 -27.33 62.79
N VAL A 67 23.64 -26.70 62.91
CA VAL A 67 22.85 -26.69 64.15
C VAL A 67 22.50 -28.11 64.60
N SER A 68 22.07 -28.96 63.68
CA SER A 68 21.71 -30.36 63.97
C SER A 68 22.92 -31.18 64.41
N PHE A 69 24.09 -30.96 63.78
CA PHE A 69 25.33 -31.62 64.18
C PHE A 69 25.75 -31.23 65.61
N PHE A 70 25.70 -29.94 65.95
CA PHE A 70 26.00 -29.48 67.32
C PHE A 70 24.99 -29.99 68.35
N GLN A 71 23.71 -30.14 67.98
CA GLN A 71 22.69 -30.75 68.85
C GLN A 71 23.00 -32.22 69.14
N VAL A 72 23.43 -32.99 68.13
CA VAL A 72 23.84 -34.40 68.31
C VAL A 72 25.07 -34.52 69.22
N VAL A 73 26.08 -33.66 69.01
CA VAL A 73 27.27 -33.60 69.88
C VAL A 73 26.90 -33.23 71.32
N GLY A 74 26.06 -32.21 71.50
CA GLY A 74 25.59 -31.78 72.83
C GLY A 74 24.79 -32.86 73.55
N LEU A 75 23.89 -33.55 72.85
CA LEU A 75 23.13 -34.67 73.41
C LEU A 75 24.04 -35.83 73.83
N SER A 76 25.09 -36.12 73.07
CA SER A 76 26.07 -37.15 73.43
C SER A 76 26.85 -36.80 74.70
N LEU A 77 27.20 -35.52 74.89
CA LEU A 77 27.88 -35.04 76.10
C LEU A 77 26.97 -35.06 77.33
N VAL A 78 25.72 -34.62 77.20
CA VAL A 78 24.76 -34.59 78.32
C VAL A 78 24.36 -35.99 78.78
N ARG A 79 24.24 -36.95 77.86
CA ARG A 79 23.88 -38.35 78.18
C ARG A 79 25.09 -39.23 78.49
N GLU A 80 26.31 -38.69 78.47
CA GLU A 80 27.59 -39.42 78.63
C GLU A 80 27.69 -40.68 77.75
N ASN A 81 27.01 -40.68 76.60
CA ASN A 81 26.91 -41.85 75.73
C ASN A 81 27.41 -41.53 74.32
N TYR A 82 28.60 -42.05 74.02
CA TYR A 82 29.25 -41.87 72.72
C TYR A 82 28.61 -42.71 71.60
N THR A 83 27.78 -43.72 71.92
CA THR A 83 27.07 -44.49 70.88
C THR A 83 26.03 -43.65 70.14
N LEU A 84 25.60 -42.53 70.72
CA LEU A 84 24.68 -41.59 70.08
C LEU A 84 25.33 -40.90 68.87
N MET A 85 26.63 -40.62 68.92
CA MET A 85 27.37 -40.03 67.79
C MET A 85 27.39 -40.99 66.60
N THR A 86 27.64 -42.28 66.84
CA THR A 86 27.66 -43.31 65.80
C THR A 86 26.26 -43.61 65.23
N GLN A 87 25.19 -43.31 65.96
CA GLN A 87 23.81 -43.55 65.52
C GLN A 87 23.19 -42.36 64.79
N PHE A 88 23.53 -41.13 65.14
CA PHE A 88 22.90 -39.92 64.58
C PHE A 88 23.73 -39.20 63.50
N ILE A 89 25.06 -39.31 63.52
CA ILE A 89 25.92 -38.63 62.54
C ILE A 89 25.82 -39.28 61.15
N PRO A 90 25.85 -40.62 60.98
CA PRO A 90 25.74 -41.22 59.65
C PRO A 90 24.44 -40.87 58.91
N PRO A 91 23.23 -40.93 59.52
CA PRO A 91 22.01 -40.47 58.87
C PRO A 91 22.07 -38.99 58.47
N LEU A 92 22.60 -38.13 59.35
CA LEU A 92 22.74 -36.69 59.09
C LEU A 92 23.67 -36.43 57.90
N LEU A 93 24.86 -37.05 57.87
CA LEU A 93 25.80 -36.87 56.76
C LEU A 93 25.22 -37.39 55.43
N MET A 94 24.53 -38.53 55.47
CA MET A 94 23.86 -39.07 54.29
C MET A 94 22.75 -38.15 53.78
N THR A 95 21.97 -37.51 54.68
CA THR A 95 20.97 -36.51 54.26
C THR A 95 21.59 -35.28 53.63
N VAL A 96 22.64 -34.75 54.24
CA VAL A 96 23.32 -33.54 53.75
C VAL A 96 23.95 -33.81 52.38
N LEU A 97 24.57 -34.98 52.19
CA LEU A 97 25.17 -35.36 50.91
C LEU A 97 24.12 -35.51 49.80
N LEU A 98 22.99 -36.15 50.10
CA LEU A 98 21.91 -36.31 49.12
C LEU A 98 21.27 -34.96 48.76
N ILE A 99 21.00 -34.13 49.76
CA ILE A 99 20.50 -32.77 49.55
C ILE A 99 21.50 -31.92 48.75
N TRP A 100 22.81 -32.14 48.96
CA TRP A 100 23.83 -31.38 48.24
C TRP A 100 23.89 -31.75 46.76
N LEU A 101 23.64 -33.02 46.40
CA LEU A 101 23.67 -33.50 45.03
C LEU A 101 22.53 -32.94 44.15
N PHE A 102 21.40 -32.56 44.77
CA PHE A 102 20.22 -32.07 44.04
C PHE A 102 19.94 -30.59 44.32
N GLU A 103 19.78 -29.80 43.26
CA GLU A 103 19.35 -28.39 43.38
C GLU A 103 17.96 -28.28 44.01
N SER A 104 17.78 -27.27 44.86
CA SER A 104 16.48 -27.00 45.48
C SER A 104 15.44 -26.61 44.41
N PRO A 105 14.18 -27.06 44.52
CA PRO A 105 13.09 -26.57 43.68
C PRO A 105 12.93 -25.04 43.69
N VAL A 106 13.27 -24.38 44.80
CA VAL A 106 13.21 -22.92 44.91
C VAL A 106 14.32 -22.26 44.11
N GLU A 107 15.54 -22.79 44.18
CA GLU A 107 16.68 -22.30 43.39
C GLU A 107 16.41 -22.37 41.88
N LYS A 108 15.81 -23.48 41.43
CA LYS A 108 15.40 -23.63 40.03
C LYS A 108 14.38 -22.58 39.61
N ARG A 109 13.31 -22.40 40.40
CA ARG A 109 12.28 -21.40 40.11
C ARG A 109 12.86 -19.98 40.10
N THR A 110 13.77 -19.66 41.02
CA THR A 110 14.37 -18.33 41.07
C THR A 110 15.27 -18.07 39.87
N LYS A 111 16.07 -19.06 39.45
CA LYS A 111 16.87 -18.97 38.22
C LYS A 111 15.99 -18.77 36.99
N GLU A 112 14.92 -19.56 36.85
CA GLU A 112 13.96 -19.41 35.74
C GLU A 112 13.30 -18.03 35.74
N ILE A 113 12.95 -17.49 36.90
CA ILE A 113 12.36 -16.15 37.02
C ILE A 113 13.39 -15.07 36.64
N GLU A 114 14.65 -15.22 37.04
CA GLU A 114 15.73 -14.29 36.73
C GLU A 114 16.06 -14.30 35.23
N GLU A 115 16.21 -15.47 34.62
CA GLU A 115 16.39 -15.61 33.16
C GLU A 115 15.21 -15.01 32.37
N ASN A 116 13.97 -15.26 32.81
CA ASN A 116 12.80 -14.69 32.16
C ASN A 116 12.75 -13.17 32.31
N ARG A 117 13.19 -12.64 33.46
CA ARG A 117 13.27 -11.20 33.68
C ARG A 117 14.31 -10.57 32.75
N GLU A 118 15.50 -11.14 32.64
CA GLU A 118 16.54 -10.65 31.73
C GLU A 118 16.07 -10.66 30.28
N ARG A 119 15.43 -11.75 29.83
CA ARG A 119 14.84 -11.82 28.48
C ARG A 119 13.79 -10.74 28.24
N LEU A 120 12.89 -10.51 29.20
CA LEU A 120 11.86 -9.48 29.09
C LEU A 120 12.47 -8.06 29.10
N GLU A 121 13.54 -7.83 29.85
CA GLU A 121 14.27 -6.55 29.84
C GLU A 121 14.97 -6.32 28.49
N GLU A 122 15.54 -7.37 27.87
CA GLU A 122 16.09 -7.31 26.51
C GLU A 122 15.00 -7.04 25.46
N GLU A 123 13.87 -7.73 25.53
CA GLU A 123 12.75 -7.50 24.60
C GLU A 123 12.18 -6.08 24.75
N LEU A 124 12.07 -5.57 25.98
CA LEU A 124 11.62 -4.21 26.24
C LEU A 124 12.57 -3.17 25.64
N SER A 125 13.89 -3.35 25.77
CA SER A 125 14.87 -2.42 25.22
C SER A 125 14.85 -2.41 23.68
N ARG A 126 14.76 -3.58 23.04
CA ARG A 126 14.59 -3.68 21.57
C ARG A 126 13.31 -2.99 21.10
N ASN A 127 12.18 -3.22 21.78
CA ASN A 127 10.92 -2.59 21.44
C ASN A 127 10.99 -1.06 21.59
N GLN A 128 11.72 -0.54 22.58
CA GLN A 128 11.92 0.90 22.75
C GLN A 128 12.76 1.51 21.59
N GLU A 129 13.80 0.82 21.14
CA GLU A 129 14.59 1.23 19.97
C GLU A 129 13.79 1.18 18.67
N GLU A 130 12.93 0.17 18.49
CA GLU A 130 12.05 0.09 17.33
C GLU A 130 11.02 1.22 17.34
N LEU A 131 10.43 1.52 18.50
CA LEU A 131 9.51 2.65 18.66
C LEU A 131 10.17 3.99 18.31
N SER A 132 11.40 4.23 18.78
CA SER A 132 12.11 5.48 18.46
C SER A 132 12.37 5.64 16.96
N ARG A 133 12.85 4.59 16.29
CA ARG A 133 13.04 4.57 14.83
C ARG A 133 11.74 4.80 14.06
N LEU A 134 10.65 4.15 14.48
CA LEU A 134 9.34 4.35 13.86
C LEU A 134 8.84 5.79 14.07
N THR A 135 9.04 6.39 15.25
CA THR A 135 8.68 7.80 15.45
C THR A 135 9.48 8.76 14.57
N GLU A 136 10.77 8.51 14.35
CA GLU A 136 11.58 9.29 13.42
C GLU A 136 11.08 9.16 11.97
N GLN A 137 10.79 7.94 11.52
CA GLN A 137 10.22 7.70 10.19
C GLN A 137 8.87 8.40 10.00
N ILE A 138 7.99 8.36 11.01
CA ILE A 138 6.70 9.06 10.97
C ILE A 138 6.90 10.57 10.84
N ASN A 139 7.88 11.15 11.54
CA ASN A 139 8.15 12.58 11.44
C ASN A 139 8.70 12.96 10.06
N LEU A 140 9.64 12.19 9.51
CA LEU A 140 10.14 12.38 8.14
C LEU A 140 9.02 12.28 7.09
N LEU A 141 8.13 11.30 7.23
CA LEU A 141 6.98 11.14 6.33
C LEU A 141 6.00 12.31 6.45
N LYS A 142 5.79 12.86 7.64
CA LYS A 142 4.97 14.07 7.83
C LYS A 142 5.58 15.28 7.12
N GLU A 143 6.89 15.51 7.28
CA GLU A 143 7.60 16.60 6.59
C GLU A 143 7.52 16.46 5.06
N LEU A 144 7.70 15.24 4.54
CA LEU A 144 7.55 14.96 3.11
C LEU A 144 6.11 15.21 2.62
N THR A 145 5.11 14.80 3.40
CA THR A 145 3.70 15.01 3.06
C THR A 145 3.35 16.51 3.03
N GLU A 146 3.86 17.28 3.99
CA GLU A 146 3.69 18.74 4.02
C GLU A 146 4.41 19.42 2.84
N GLY A 147 5.62 18.96 2.48
CA GLY A 147 6.35 19.43 1.31
C GLY A 147 5.57 19.20 0.02
N LEU A 148 5.11 17.97 -0.20
CA LEU A 148 4.30 17.60 -1.37
C LEU A 148 2.97 18.35 -1.41
N SER A 149 2.34 18.62 -0.26
CA SER A 149 1.12 19.43 -0.21
C SER A 149 1.37 20.86 -0.70
N LYS A 150 2.47 21.49 -0.29
CA LYS A 150 2.85 22.84 -0.74
C LYS A 150 3.18 22.87 -2.23
N GLU A 151 3.90 21.87 -2.73
CA GLU A 151 4.19 21.75 -4.16
C GLU A 151 2.91 21.58 -4.99
N LYS A 152 1.99 20.72 -4.52
CA LYS A 152 0.69 20.55 -5.16
C LYS A 152 -0.09 21.86 -5.23
N GLU A 153 -0.18 22.61 -4.12
CA GLU A 153 -0.84 23.92 -4.11
C GLU A 153 -0.18 24.92 -5.09
N ALA A 154 1.14 24.91 -5.19
CA ALA A 154 1.86 25.76 -6.12
C ALA A 154 1.55 25.41 -7.58
N ILE A 155 1.52 24.11 -7.91
CA ILE A 155 1.18 23.62 -9.26
C ILE A 155 -0.28 23.93 -9.59
N GLU A 156 -1.21 23.73 -8.67
CA GLU A 156 -2.63 24.05 -8.89
C GLU A 156 -2.83 25.54 -9.21
N ARG A 157 -2.15 26.43 -8.48
CA ARG A 157 -2.17 27.88 -8.77
C ARG A 157 -1.55 28.23 -10.13
N GLN A 158 -0.48 27.55 -10.53
CA GLN A 158 0.12 27.76 -11.86
C GLN A 158 -0.82 27.29 -12.97
N LEU A 159 -1.49 26.16 -12.77
CA LEU A 159 -2.44 25.60 -13.72
C LEU A 159 -3.67 26.49 -13.88
N GLU A 160 -4.16 27.08 -12.79
CA GLU A 160 -5.26 28.04 -12.81
C GLU A 160 -4.89 29.31 -13.61
N LYS A 161 -3.68 29.87 -13.38
CA LYS A 161 -3.18 31.00 -14.17
C LYS A 161 -3.07 30.68 -15.66
N LEU A 162 -2.51 29.52 -16.01
CA LEU A 162 -2.40 29.10 -17.41
C LEU A 162 -3.76 28.95 -18.09
N LYS A 163 -4.77 28.43 -17.36
CA LYS A 163 -6.15 28.35 -17.88
C LYS A 163 -6.77 29.73 -18.11
N GLU A 164 -6.53 30.68 -17.21
CA GLU A 164 -6.98 32.06 -17.38
C GLU A 164 -6.32 32.69 -18.61
N GLU A 165 -5.00 32.55 -18.76
CA GLU A 165 -4.23 33.02 -19.92
C GLU A 165 -4.74 32.41 -21.24
N GLU A 166 -4.92 31.08 -21.28
CA GLU A 166 -5.48 30.38 -22.44
C GLU A 166 -6.88 30.89 -22.81
N SER A 167 -7.72 31.16 -21.81
CA SER A 167 -9.08 31.68 -22.04
C SER A 167 -9.08 33.08 -22.65
N ILE A 168 -8.16 33.95 -22.20
CA ILE A 168 -8.00 35.32 -22.69
C ILE A 168 -7.46 35.28 -24.12
N GLU A 169 -6.44 34.47 -24.38
CA GLU A 169 -5.85 34.32 -25.71
C GLU A 169 -6.88 33.79 -26.71
N ARG A 170 -7.68 32.80 -26.30
CA ARG A 170 -8.77 32.26 -27.13
C ARG A 170 -9.82 33.32 -27.48
N GLN A 171 -10.21 34.17 -26.52
CA GLN A 171 -11.13 35.27 -26.79
C GLN A 171 -10.53 36.31 -27.75
N ASN A 172 -9.23 36.61 -27.61
CA ASN A 172 -8.55 37.53 -28.52
C ASN A 172 -8.48 36.96 -29.94
N LEU A 173 -8.16 35.67 -30.09
CA LEU A 173 -8.15 34.99 -31.39
C LEU A 173 -9.55 34.93 -32.03
N GLU A 174 -10.60 34.73 -31.24
CA GLU A 174 -11.98 34.79 -31.75
C GLU A 174 -12.33 36.19 -32.27
N ARG A 175 -11.92 37.27 -31.57
CA ARG A 175 -12.09 38.64 -32.04
C ARG A 175 -11.31 38.93 -33.32
N GLU A 176 -10.05 38.52 -33.38
CA GLU A 176 -9.23 38.68 -34.60
C GLU A 176 -9.84 37.93 -35.79
N LYS A 177 -10.35 36.72 -35.56
CA LYS A 177 -11.07 35.95 -36.59
C LYS A 177 -12.32 36.69 -37.07
N GLU A 178 -13.10 37.30 -36.18
CA GLU A 178 -14.26 38.10 -36.56
C GLU A 178 -13.86 39.34 -37.37
N GLU A 179 -12.83 40.06 -36.96
CA GLU A 179 -12.32 41.23 -37.69
C GLU A 179 -11.80 40.85 -39.10
N LEU A 180 -11.03 39.78 -39.19
CA LEU A 180 -10.56 39.25 -40.47
C LEU A 180 -11.73 38.82 -41.35
N SER A 181 -12.76 38.19 -40.78
CA SER A 181 -13.95 37.79 -41.55
C SER A 181 -14.68 39.01 -42.13
N LYS A 182 -14.80 40.12 -41.36
CA LYS A 182 -15.40 41.37 -41.84
C LYS A 182 -14.57 41.98 -42.97
N LYS A 183 -13.24 42.06 -42.80
CA LYS A 183 -12.33 42.55 -43.85
C LYS A 183 -12.41 41.71 -45.12
N LEU A 184 -12.53 40.39 -44.99
CA LEU A 184 -12.65 39.47 -46.12
C LEU A 184 -13.95 39.73 -46.90
N VAL A 185 -15.07 39.91 -46.19
CA VAL A 185 -16.35 40.28 -46.81
C VAL A 185 -16.29 41.65 -47.50
N GLU A 186 -15.66 42.64 -46.88
CA GLU A 186 -15.47 43.98 -47.49
C GLU A 186 -14.61 43.91 -48.75
N ASN A 187 -13.50 43.16 -48.71
CA ASN A 187 -12.64 42.98 -49.87
C ASN A 187 -13.36 42.22 -50.98
N GLN A 188 -14.19 41.23 -50.65
CA GLN A 188 -15.00 40.52 -51.64
C GLN A 188 -16.00 41.45 -52.34
N LYS A 189 -16.63 42.38 -51.60
CA LYS A 189 -17.47 43.44 -52.20
C LYS A 189 -16.69 44.36 -53.12
N LYS A 190 -15.49 44.82 -52.69
CA LYS A 190 -14.64 45.66 -53.53
C LYS A 190 -14.21 44.97 -54.82
N ILE A 191 -13.87 43.68 -54.76
CA ILE A 191 -13.55 42.88 -55.96
C ILE A 191 -14.75 42.83 -56.90
N GLN A 192 -15.95 42.63 -56.37
CA GLN A 192 -17.18 42.64 -57.18
C GLN A 192 -17.40 44.00 -57.86
N GLU A 193 -17.22 45.10 -57.14
CA GLU A 193 -17.30 46.45 -57.70
C GLU A 193 -16.26 46.71 -58.80
N TYR A 194 -15.03 46.22 -58.59
CA TYR A 194 -13.97 46.31 -59.60
C TYR A 194 -14.29 45.47 -60.84
N MET A 195 -14.83 44.26 -60.67
CA MET A 195 -15.29 43.43 -61.78
C MET A 195 -16.40 44.13 -62.58
N ASP A 196 -17.44 44.66 -61.92
CA ASP A 196 -18.53 45.38 -62.58
C ASP A 196 -18.03 46.64 -63.31
N ARG A 197 -17.02 47.31 -62.75
CA ARG A 197 -16.39 48.47 -63.40
C ARG A 197 -15.57 48.03 -64.61
N LEU A 198 -14.84 46.93 -64.51
CA LEU A 198 -14.07 46.37 -65.61
C LEU A 198 -14.99 45.92 -66.75
N GLU A 199 -16.11 45.26 -66.47
CA GLU A 199 -17.10 44.90 -67.48
C GLU A 199 -17.66 46.14 -68.20
N ARG A 200 -18.00 47.19 -67.44
CA ARG A 200 -18.48 48.46 -68.02
C ARG A 200 -17.42 49.10 -68.92
N VAL A 201 -16.18 49.21 -68.46
CA VAL A 201 -15.07 49.77 -69.25
C VAL A 201 -14.82 48.92 -70.50
N THR A 202 -14.88 47.60 -70.39
CA THR A 202 -14.70 46.68 -71.52
C THR A 202 -15.80 46.85 -72.57
N ARG A 203 -17.06 47.07 -72.13
CA ARG A 203 -18.19 47.35 -73.03
C ARG A 203 -18.02 48.72 -73.72
N VAL A 204 -17.70 49.77 -72.97
CA VAL A 204 -17.47 51.11 -73.54
C VAL A 204 -16.27 51.11 -74.51
N ASN A 205 -15.20 50.37 -74.20
CA ASN A 205 -14.08 50.21 -75.13
C ASN A 205 -14.50 49.50 -76.42
N ARG A 206 -15.36 48.48 -76.37
CA ARG A 206 -15.91 47.85 -77.59
C ARG A 206 -16.72 48.86 -78.41
N GLU A 207 -17.62 49.60 -77.77
CA GLU A 207 -18.44 50.64 -78.43
C GLU A 207 -17.57 51.75 -79.06
N LEU A 208 -16.51 52.18 -78.37
CA LEU A 208 -15.54 53.15 -78.90
C LEU A 208 -14.72 52.59 -80.07
N PHE A 209 -14.33 51.31 -80.03
CA PHE A 209 -13.67 50.65 -81.15
C PHE A 209 -14.59 50.60 -82.38
N GLU A 210 -15.85 50.22 -82.20
CA GLU A 210 -16.86 50.20 -83.26
C GLU A 210 -17.10 51.61 -83.84
N MET A 211 -17.19 52.64 -82.99
CA MET A 211 -17.29 54.04 -83.46
C MET A 211 -16.03 54.51 -84.19
N LEU A 212 -14.83 54.11 -83.73
CA LEU A 212 -13.58 54.44 -84.40
C LEU A 212 -13.44 53.76 -85.76
N GLU A 213 -13.89 52.52 -85.92
CA GLU A 213 -13.99 51.86 -87.23
C GLU A 213 -14.94 52.62 -88.16
N VAL A 214 -16.13 53.01 -87.67
CA VAL A 214 -17.11 53.79 -88.45
C VAL A 214 -16.59 55.20 -88.81
N MET A 215 -15.81 55.84 -87.93
CA MET A 215 -15.17 57.13 -88.22
C MET A 215 -13.94 57.01 -89.12
N GLN A 216 -13.20 55.90 -89.08
CA GLN A 216 -12.15 55.61 -90.06
C GLN A 216 -12.74 55.39 -91.47
N GLU A 217 -13.93 54.81 -91.58
CA GLU A 217 -14.65 54.66 -92.85
C GLU A 217 -15.23 55.99 -93.39
N LYS A 218 -15.35 57.02 -92.53
CA LYS A 218 -15.87 58.35 -92.90
C LYS A 218 -14.87 59.45 -92.51
N GLU A 219 -13.86 59.70 -93.34
CA GLU A 219 -13.11 60.96 -93.22
C GLU A 219 -14.02 62.17 -93.49
N PRO A 220 -14.02 63.15 -92.56
CA PRO A 220 -13.58 64.46 -93.02
C PRO A 220 -12.58 65.13 -92.06
N LYS A 221 -11.75 65.98 -92.67
CA LYS A 221 -10.66 66.75 -92.08
C LYS A 221 -11.15 67.70 -90.97
N GLY A 222 -11.10 67.27 -89.70
CA GLY A 222 -11.38 68.12 -88.53
C GLY A 222 -10.94 67.59 -87.15
N GLY A 223 -10.60 66.31 -87.00
CA GLY A 223 -10.49 65.63 -85.70
C GLY A 223 -9.20 65.83 -84.87
N LYS A 224 -8.49 66.96 -84.95
CA LYS A 224 -7.22 67.13 -84.19
C LYS A 224 -7.41 67.27 -82.67
N GLU A 225 -8.52 67.84 -82.19
CA GLU A 225 -8.80 67.94 -80.75
C GLU A 225 -9.31 66.63 -80.14
N GLU A 226 -10.13 65.87 -80.86
CA GLU A 226 -10.60 64.54 -80.42
C GLU A 226 -9.46 63.53 -80.39
N LEU A 227 -8.55 63.56 -81.38
CA LEU A 227 -7.31 62.76 -81.36
C LEU A 227 -6.41 63.09 -80.17
N SER A 228 -6.41 64.35 -79.70
CA SER A 228 -5.64 64.76 -78.53
C SER A 228 -6.28 64.25 -77.23
N ARG A 229 -7.60 64.33 -77.10
CA ARG A 229 -8.36 63.76 -75.96
C ARG A 229 -8.20 62.24 -75.87
N LEU A 230 -8.33 61.54 -76.99
CA LEU A 230 -8.11 60.09 -77.07
C LEU A 230 -6.66 59.70 -76.72
N ARG A 231 -5.66 60.52 -77.08
CA ARG A 231 -4.27 60.28 -76.65
C ARG A 231 -4.07 60.49 -75.15
N GLN A 232 -4.75 61.46 -74.54
CA GLN A 232 -4.71 61.67 -73.09
C GLN A 232 -5.41 60.53 -72.34
N GLU A 233 -6.58 60.08 -72.80
CA GLU A 233 -7.26 58.90 -72.26
C GLU A 233 -6.42 57.64 -72.40
N ARG A 234 -5.77 57.41 -73.55
CA ARG A 234 -4.82 56.31 -73.73
C ARG A 234 -3.69 56.35 -72.72
N LYS A 235 -3.13 57.53 -72.44
CA LYS A 235 -2.06 57.69 -71.43
C LYS A 235 -2.57 57.40 -70.00
N ARG A 236 -3.83 57.75 -69.71
CA ARG A 236 -4.47 57.52 -68.42
C ARG A 236 -4.76 56.04 -68.21
N LEU A 237 -5.37 55.39 -69.20
CA LEU A 237 -5.63 53.95 -69.21
C LEU A 237 -4.33 53.13 -69.16
N SER A 238 -3.27 53.57 -69.84
CA SER A 238 -1.97 52.91 -69.77
C SER A 238 -1.34 53.00 -68.38
N LYS A 239 -1.59 54.07 -67.61
CA LYS A 239 -1.14 54.16 -66.22
C LYS A 239 -1.96 53.25 -65.30
N GLU A 240 -3.27 53.20 -65.49
CA GLU A 240 -4.14 52.30 -64.72
C GLU A 240 -3.79 50.82 -64.98
N LEU A 241 -3.45 50.45 -66.21
CA LEU A 241 -2.98 49.11 -66.55
C LEU A 241 -1.68 48.73 -65.82
N ILE A 242 -0.73 49.65 -65.72
CA ILE A 242 0.53 49.42 -64.99
C ILE A 242 0.24 49.26 -63.50
N GLN A 243 -0.61 50.10 -62.91
CA GLN A 243 -1.00 49.96 -61.51
C GLN A 243 -1.72 48.65 -61.22
N LEU A 244 -2.56 48.17 -62.14
CA LEU A 244 -3.21 46.88 -62.01
C LEU A 244 -2.23 45.70 -62.15
N GLN A 245 -1.19 45.83 -62.98
CA GLN A 245 -0.13 44.84 -63.06
C GLN A 245 0.68 44.76 -61.76
N GLU A 246 1.06 45.89 -61.18
CA GLU A 246 1.77 45.95 -59.89
C GLU A 246 0.95 45.27 -58.77
N LEU A 247 -0.34 45.58 -58.68
CA LEU A 247 -1.25 44.97 -57.70
C LEU A 247 -1.42 43.45 -57.90
N LEU A 248 -1.40 43.00 -59.15
CA LEU A 248 -1.50 41.59 -59.49
C LEU A 248 -0.21 40.84 -59.14
N GLU A 249 0.95 41.47 -59.30
CA GLU A 249 2.23 40.93 -58.85
C GLU A 249 2.28 40.81 -57.32
N GLU A 250 1.87 41.83 -56.57
CA GLU A 250 1.79 41.80 -55.10
C GLU A 250 0.87 40.67 -54.60
N LEU A 251 -0.33 40.54 -55.16
CA LEU A 251 -1.25 39.46 -54.82
C LEU A 251 -0.69 38.07 -55.18
N SER A 252 0.09 37.97 -56.26
CA SER A 252 0.73 36.70 -56.61
C SER A 252 1.80 36.29 -55.58
N GLN A 253 2.56 37.26 -55.06
CA GLN A 253 3.57 37.00 -54.03
C GLN A 253 2.92 36.60 -52.71
N GLU A 254 1.86 37.30 -52.29
CA GLU A 254 1.12 36.98 -51.07
C GLU A 254 0.49 35.58 -51.14
N ASN A 255 0.01 35.17 -52.32
CA ASN A 255 -0.53 33.82 -52.55
C ASN A 255 0.57 32.73 -52.48
N ILE A 256 1.78 33.02 -52.96
CA ILE A 256 2.93 32.11 -52.82
C ILE A 256 3.31 31.95 -51.34
N GLU A 257 3.34 33.04 -50.57
CA GLU A 257 3.63 32.98 -49.13
C GLU A 257 2.57 32.23 -48.33
N LEU A 258 1.29 32.45 -48.65
CA LEU A 258 0.18 31.71 -48.03
C LEU A 258 0.23 30.22 -48.34
N ASN A 259 0.57 29.83 -49.57
CA ASN A 259 0.72 28.42 -49.92
C ASN A 259 1.85 27.74 -49.14
N LYS A 260 2.98 28.43 -48.95
CA LYS A 260 4.08 27.91 -48.11
C LYS A 260 3.63 27.69 -46.66
N LYS A 261 2.96 28.69 -46.06
CA LYS A 261 2.42 28.56 -44.69
C LYS A 261 1.40 27.41 -44.58
N TYR A 262 0.57 27.23 -45.61
CA TYR A 262 -0.38 26.12 -45.67
C TYR A 262 0.32 24.76 -45.73
N GLU A 263 1.38 24.62 -46.53
CA GLU A 263 2.16 23.39 -46.60
C GLU A 263 2.90 23.07 -45.30
N GLU A 264 3.45 24.09 -44.62
CA GLU A 264 4.07 23.94 -43.30
C GLU A 264 3.06 23.47 -42.25
N LEU A 265 1.89 24.11 -42.17
CA LEU A 265 0.81 23.70 -41.26
C LEU A 265 0.33 22.28 -41.56
N ARG A 266 0.21 21.92 -42.85
CA ARG A 266 -0.17 20.57 -43.26
C ARG A 266 0.86 19.53 -42.81
N GLN A 267 2.15 19.86 -42.87
CA GLN A 267 3.22 18.98 -42.37
C GLN A 267 3.15 18.79 -40.85
N VAL A 268 2.91 19.87 -40.09
CA VAL A 268 2.75 19.82 -38.63
C VAL A 268 1.55 18.93 -38.27
N LEU A 269 0.40 19.14 -38.91
CA LEU A 269 -0.81 18.36 -38.66
C LEU A 269 -0.64 16.87 -38.99
N LEU A 270 0.14 16.54 -40.03
CA LEU A 270 0.49 15.15 -40.34
C LEU A 270 1.40 14.52 -39.27
N LYS A 271 2.31 15.27 -38.66
CA LYS A 271 3.16 14.78 -37.56
C LYS A 271 2.33 14.53 -36.30
N GLU A 272 1.50 15.48 -35.90
CA GLU A 272 0.64 15.33 -34.72
C GLU A 272 -0.34 14.16 -34.87
N ASN A 273 -0.90 13.94 -36.06
CA ASN A 273 -1.76 12.79 -36.31
C ASN A 273 -1.02 11.46 -36.15
N LYS A 274 0.24 11.37 -36.59
CA LYS A 274 1.07 10.17 -36.37
C LYS A 274 1.34 9.93 -34.88
N GLU A 275 1.67 10.99 -34.13
CA GLU A 275 1.88 10.87 -32.68
C GLU A 275 0.61 10.42 -31.96
N LYS A 276 -0.54 10.96 -32.37
CA LYS A 276 -1.85 10.53 -31.85
C LYS A 276 -2.14 9.06 -32.13
N GLU A 277 -1.79 8.56 -33.31
CA GLU A 277 -1.93 7.13 -33.64
C GLU A 277 -1.00 6.25 -32.80
N LEU A 278 0.25 6.66 -32.60
CA LEU A 278 1.20 5.95 -31.73
C LEU A 278 0.70 5.87 -30.28
N LEU A 279 0.23 6.98 -29.71
CA LEU A 279 -0.32 7.02 -28.37
C LEU A 279 -1.56 6.14 -28.21
N LYS A 280 -2.42 6.07 -29.24
CA LYS A 280 -3.58 5.16 -29.24
C LYS A 280 -3.15 3.69 -29.18
N LEU A 281 -2.14 3.31 -29.96
CA LEU A 281 -1.59 1.95 -29.93
C LEU A 281 -0.98 1.61 -28.56
N GLU A 282 -0.29 2.56 -27.93
CA GLU A 282 0.27 2.38 -26.60
C GLU A 282 -0.83 2.16 -25.55
N ILE A 283 -1.92 2.94 -25.60
CA ILE A 283 -3.09 2.74 -24.73
C ILE A 283 -3.72 1.36 -24.97
N GLU A 284 -3.87 0.91 -26.20
CA GLU A 284 -4.41 -0.42 -26.51
C GLU A 284 -3.51 -1.55 -26.00
N ASN A 285 -2.19 -1.38 -26.09
CA ASN A 285 -1.23 -2.35 -25.56
C ASN A 285 -1.28 -2.42 -24.04
N LEU A 286 -1.36 -1.28 -23.36
CA LEU A 286 -1.52 -1.22 -21.91
C LEU A 286 -2.85 -1.86 -21.45
N LYS A 287 -3.93 -1.64 -22.19
CA LYS A 287 -5.22 -2.31 -21.94
C LYS A 287 -5.10 -3.82 -22.10
N ARG A 288 -4.50 -4.30 -23.20
CA ARG A 288 -4.25 -5.73 -23.42
C ARG A 288 -3.38 -6.35 -22.34
N TYR A 289 -2.36 -5.65 -21.87
CA TYR A 289 -1.52 -6.10 -20.77
C TYR A 289 -2.30 -6.19 -19.44
N SER A 290 -3.17 -5.21 -19.17
CA SER A 290 -4.06 -5.22 -18.00
C SER A 290 -5.11 -6.35 -18.06
N GLU A 291 -5.64 -6.66 -19.24
CA GLU A 291 -6.57 -7.78 -19.44
C GLU A 291 -5.85 -9.12 -19.28
N SER A 292 -4.69 -9.29 -19.90
CA SER A 292 -3.86 -10.49 -19.76
C SER A 292 -3.44 -10.75 -18.31
N THR A 293 -3.07 -9.71 -17.56
CA THR A 293 -2.76 -9.87 -16.14
C THR A 293 -3.99 -10.30 -15.34
N LYS A 294 -5.18 -9.73 -15.62
CA LYS A 294 -6.44 -10.18 -15.00
C LYS A 294 -6.71 -11.67 -15.28
N ASP A 295 -6.51 -12.11 -16.52
CA ASP A 295 -6.73 -13.51 -16.92
C ASP A 295 -5.74 -14.46 -16.23
N ILE A 296 -4.46 -14.08 -16.13
CA ILE A 296 -3.45 -14.86 -15.39
C ILE A 296 -3.85 -15.01 -13.91
N TYR A 297 -4.26 -13.93 -13.25
CA TYR A 297 -4.69 -14.02 -11.85
C TYR A 297 -5.95 -14.87 -11.68
N LYS A 298 -6.87 -14.83 -12.64
CA LYS A 298 -8.07 -15.68 -12.65
C LYS A 298 -7.70 -17.15 -12.80
N GLU A 299 -6.83 -17.49 -13.75
CA GLU A 299 -6.33 -18.87 -13.93
C GLU A 299 -5.60 -19.37 -12.68
N VAL A 300 -4.75 -18.53 -12.07
CA VAL A 300 -4.06 -18.86 -10.82
C VAL A 300 -5.07 -19.12 -9.71
N PHE A 301 -6.08 -18.29 -9.54
CA PHE A 301 -7.11 -18.52 -8.52
C PHE A 301 -7.93 -19.78 -8.75
N ASP A 302 -8.28 -20.07 -10.00
CA ASP A 302 -8.99 -21.30 -10.38
C ASP A 302 -8.14 -22.55 -10.12
N ILE A 303 -6.80 -22.47 -10.22
CA ILE A 303 -5.87 -23.58 -9.92
C ILE A 303 -5.68 -23.80 -8.42
N PHE A 304 -5.59 -22.73 -7.62
CA PHE A 304 -5.23 -22.84 -6.21
C PHE A 304 -6.43 -22.95 -5.25
N PHE A 305 -7.63 -22.54 -5.68
CA PHE A 305 -8.81 -22.47 -4.79
C PHE A 305 -10.02 -23.25 -5.35
N ASP A 306 -10.00 -24.58 -5.21
CA ASP A 306 -11.07 -25.46 -5.71
C ASP A 306 -12.46 -25.20 -5.10
N ASN A 307 -12.52 -24.73 -3.85
CA ASN A 307 -13.77 -24.47 -3.12
C ASN A 307 -14.19 -22.99 -3.13
N ILE A 308 -13.49 -22.14 -3.89
CA ILE A 308 -13.78 -20.70 -3.94
C ILE A 308 -14.06 -20.26 -5.38
N GLU A 309 -15.12 -19.48 -5.56
CA GLU A 309 -15.42 -18.74 -6.78
C GLU A 309 -15.19 -17.24 -6.54
N PHE A 310 -14.53 -16.58 -7.48
CA PHE A 310 -14.25 -15.14 -7.37
C PHE A 310 -15.15 -14.33 -8.31
N ASP A 311 -15.76 -13.26 -7.78
CA ASP A 311 -16.39 -12.24 -8.63
C ASP A 311 -15.30 -11.43 -9.37
N GLU A 312 -15.60 -10.95 -10.58
CA GLU A 312 -14.62 -10.22 -11.41
C GLU A 312 -14.10 -8.95 -10.73
N ARG A 313 -14.92 -8.35 -9.87
CA ARG A 313 -14.54 -7.18 -9.07
C ARG A 313 -13.52 -7.54 -8.00
N ALA A 314 -13.69 -8.69 -7.33
CA ALA A 314 -12.75 -9.16 -6.32
C ALA A 314 -11.36 -9.44 -6.91
N VAL A 315 -11.29 -9.98 -8.14
CA VAL A 315 -10.01 -10.19 -8.84
C VAL A 315 -9.33 -8.87 -9.15
N LYS A 316 -10.06 -7.85 -9.63
CA LYS A 316 -9.49 -6.52 -9.89
C LYS A 316 -8.97 -5.85 -8.61
N GLU A 317 -9.78 -5.86 -7.56
CA GLU A 317 -9.41 -5.30 -6.27
C GLU A 317 -8.19 -6.00 -5.68
N PHE A 318 -8.07 -7.32 -5.86
CA PHE A 318 -6.88 -8.05 -5.45
C PHE A 318 -5.62 -7.64 -6.23
N ILE A 319 -5.73 -7.39 -7.54
CA ILE A 319 -4.59 -6.96 -8.37
C ILE A 319 -4.03 -5.62 -7.91
N GLU A 320 -4.90 -4.70 -7.48
CA GLU A 320 -4.56 -3.36 -6.99
C GLU A 320 -3.89 -3.36 -5.61
N LEU A 321 -3.93 -4.47 -4.86
CA LEU A 321 -3.28 -4.58 -3.56
C LEU A 321 -1.75 -4.56 -3.65
N ASN A 322 -1.11 -4.03 -2.60
CA ASN A 322 0.33 -4.13 -2.41
C ASN A 322 0.75 -5.58 -2.06
N TYR A 323 2.05 -5.88 -2.16
CA TYR A 323 2.57 -7.24 -1.97
C TYR A 323 2.25 -7.83 -0.58
N GLU A 324 2.38 -7.01 0.47
CA GLU A 324 2.10 -7.42 1.85
C GLU A 324 0.62 -7.77 2.06
N ALA A 325 -0.29 -6.93 1.58
CA ALA A 325 -1.72 -7.24 1.63
C ALA A 325 -2.05 -8.48 0.81
N LYS A 326 -1.51 -8.64 -0.41
CA LYS A 326 -1.74 -9.85 -1.22
C LYS A 326 -1.39 -11.12 -0.46
N LYS A 327 -0.27 -11.13 0.28
CA LYS A 327 0.15 -12.28 1.08
C LYS A 327 -0.83 -12.60 2.21
N GLU A 328 -1.29 -11.59 2.95
CA GLU A 328 -2.27 -11.79 4.03
C GLU A 328 -3.63 -12.24 3.51
N PHE A 329 -4.10 -11.68 2.39
CA PHE A 329 -5.35 -12.11 1.75
C PHE A 329 -5.27 -13.53 1.21
N ILE A 330 -4.15 -13.92 0.59
CA ILE A 330 -3.96 -15.30 0.13
C ILE A 330 -4.01 -16.29 1.30
N LYS A 331 -3.40 -15.98 2.45
CA LYS A 331 -3.47 -16.84 3.64
C LYS A 331 -4.91 -17.05 4.11
N GLU A 332 -5.68 -15.97 4.23
CA GLU A 332 -7.08 -16.04 4.65
C GLU A 332 -7.96 -16.75 3.61
N LEU A 333 -7.70 -16.58 2.31
CA LEU A 333 -8.38 -17.32 1.25
C LEU A 333 -8.06 -18.82 1.29
N PHE A 334 -6.81 -19.21 1.59
CA PHE A 334 -6.48 -20.62 1.80
C PHE A 334 -7.21 -21.21 3.01
N LEU A 335 -7.30 -20.46 4.11
CA LEU A 335 -8.09 -20.87 5.27
C LEU A 335 -9.57 -21.02 4.92
N LEU A 336 -10.12 -20.12 4.10
CA LEU A 336 -11.49 -20.24 3.62
C LEU A 336 -11.69 -21.46 2.71
N ASN A 337 -10.72 -21.75 1.85
CA ASN A 337 -10.76 -22.89 0.92
C ASN A 337 -10.78 -24.25 1.64
N MET A 338 -10.17 -24.33 2.81
CA MET A 338 -10.12 -25.53 3.65
C MET A 338 -11.37 -25.73 4.54
N LYS A 339 -12.28 -24.75 4.60
CA LYS A 339 -13.45 -24.79 5.49
C LYS A 339 -14.70 -25.27 4.77
N ASP A 340 -15.49 -26.08 5.47
CA ASP A 340 -16.74 -26.64 4.98
C ASP A 340 -17.92 -25.68 5.24
N TYR A 341 -19.03 -25.89 4.52
CA TYR A 341 -20.27 -25.09 4.60
C TYR A 341 -20.89 -25.01 6.01
N GLU A 342 -20.52 -25.93 6.90
CA GLU A 342 -21.05 -26.03 8.25
C GLU A 342 -20.29 -25.17 9.28
N ASP A 343 -19.14 -24.61 8.89
CA ASP A 343 -18.33 -23.77 9.76
C ASP A 343 -19.00 -22.42 10.05
N LYS A 344 -18.99 -22.03 11.34
CA LYS A 344 -19.63 -20.79 11.79
C LYS A 344 -18.76 -19.58 11.46
N PHE A 345 -19.21 -18.76 10.51
CA PHE A 345 -18.61 -17.46 10.21
C PHE A 345 -19.42 -16.28 10.79
N GLU A 346 -18.78 -15.12 10.95
CA GLU A 346 -19.46 -13.90 11.37
C GLU A 346 -20.40 -13.39 10.26
N ASN A 347 -21.72 -13.51 10.46
CA ASN A 347 -22.71 -12.92 9.57
C ASN A 347 -22.68 -11.39 9.63
N MET A 348 -22.87 -10.74 8.49
CA MET A 348 -23.08 -9.30 8.46
C MET A 348 -24.51 -8.96 8.90
N LYS A 349 -24.67 -8.02 9.85
CA LYS A 349 -25.98 -7.55 10.30
C LYS A 349 -26.69 -6.80 9.17
N GLY A 350 -27.89 -7.25 8.77
CA GLY A 350 -28.75 -6.60 7.77
C GLY A 350 -28.51 -7.01 6.31
N TYR A 351 -27.74 -8.07 6.07
CA TYR A 351 -27.53 -8.65 4.73
C TYR A 351 -27.74 -10.17 4.77
N LYS A 352 -28.46 -10.71 3.79
CA LYS A 352 -28.80 -12.13 3.74
C LYS A 352 -27.60 -12.96 3.25
N ASN A 353 -27.16 -13.91 4.08
CA ASN A 353 -26.12 -14.90 3.73
C ASN A 353 -24.75 -14.32 3.32
N VAL A 354 -24.43 -13.10 3.76
CA VAL A 354 -23.10 -12.48 3.53
C VAL A 354 -22.24 -12.57 4.79
N PHE A 355 -21.04 -13.10 4.61
CA PHE A 355 -20.02 -13.29 5.64
C PHE A 355 -18.83 -12.37 5.42
N LYS A 356 -18.03 -12.20 6.48
CA LYS A 356 -16.81 -11.38 6.43
C LYS A 356 -15.63 -12.08 7.10
N LEU A 357 -14.47 -12.05 6.45
CA LEU A 357 -13.17 -12.32 7.08
C LEU A 357 -12.43 -11.01 7.34
N LYS A 358 -11.53 -11.02 8.32
CA LYS A 358 -10.75 -9.87 8.76
C LYS A 358 -9.25 -10.20 8.68
N PRO A 359 -8.64 -10.22 7.48
CA PRO A 359 -7.19 -10.20 7.37
C PRO A 359 -6.62 -8.97 8.08
N ALA A 360 -5.37 -9.05 8.56
CA ALA A 360 -4.69 -7.91 9.16
C ALA A 360 -4.72 -6.71 8.20
N GLY A 361 -5.40 -5.62 8.57
CA GLY A 361 -5.52 -4.41 7.75
C GLY A 361 -6.66 -4.39 6.71
N GLY A 362 -7.52 -5.41 6.61
CA GLY A 362 -8.54 -5.47 5.55
C GLY A 362 -9.79 -6.30 5.86
N ARG A 363 -10.63 -6.49 4.83
CA ARG A 363 -11.84 -7.32 4.87
C ARG A 363 -12.07 -8.08 3.56
N ILE A 364 -12.47 -9.34 3.67
CA ILE A 364 -12.98 -10.15 2.55
C ILE A 364 -14.47 -10.36 2.78
N TYR A 365 -15.29 -10.00 1.78
CA TYR A 365 -16.72 -10.26 1.81
C TYR A 365 -17.05 -11.44 0.90
N PHE A 366 -17.80 -12.41 1.40
CA PHE A 366 -18.11 -13.62 0.66
C PHE A 366 -19.52 -14.13 1.01
N THR A 367 -20.09 -14.93 0.12
CA THR A 367 -21.41 -15.54 0.24
C THR A 367 -21.34 -17.01 -0.17
N PHE A 368 -22.42 -17.75 0.01
CA PHE A 368 -22.57 -19.06 -0.64
C PHE A 368 -22.80 -18.85 -2.14
N GLY A 369 -22.00 -19.53 -2.96
CA GLY A 369 -22.20 -19.63 -4.41
C GLY A 369 -23.16 -20.77 -4.76
N ASP A 370 -23.71 -20.73 -5.97
CA ASP A 370 -24.75 -21.65 -6.45
C ASP A 370 -24.26 -23.12 -6.55
N ASN A 371 -22.94 -23.32 -6.68
CA ASN A 371 -22.31 -24.64 -6.88
C ASN A 371 -21.84 -25.32 -5.58
N LYS A 372 -22.34 -24.92 -4.41
CA LYS A 372 -21.72 -25.29 -3.11
C LYS A 372 -20.22 -24.98 -3.12
N ARG A 373 -19.87 -23.77 -3.56
CA ARG A 373 -18.55 -23.14 -3.48
C ARG A 373 -18.68 -21.81 -2.72
N TRP A 374 -17.65 -21.40 -1.99
CA TRP A 374 -17.63 -20.08 -1.37
C TRP A 374 -17.45 -19.03 -2.45
N ARG A 375 -18.30 -18.00 -2.51
CA ARG A 375 -18.18 -16.95 -3.53
C ARG A 375 -17.65 -15.67 -2.91
N VAL A 376 -16.44 -15.27 -3.25
CA VAL A 376 -15.84 -13.99 -2.83
C VAL A 376 -16.41 -12.87 -3.68
N LEU A 377 -17.07 -11.93 -3.01
CA LEU A 377 -17.77 -10.80 -3.63
C LEU A 377 -16.86 -9.58 -3.80
N GLY A 378 -15.95 -9.36 -2.85
CA GLY A 378 -15.07 -8.19 -2.87
C GLY A 378 -14.04 -8.19 -1.76
N ILE A 379 -12.95 -7.48 -2.01
CA ILE A 379 -11.76 -7.38 -1.18
C ILE A 379 -11.49 -5.90 -0.90
N LEU A 380 -11.40 -5.54 0.39
CA LEU A 380 -11.14 -4.18 0.82
C LEU A 380 -9.88 -4.12 1.69
N TRP A 381 -8.95 -3.25 1.30
CA TRP A 381 -7.80 -2.87 2.11
C TRP A 381 -8.05 -1.55 2.82
N GLY A 382 -7.75 -1.48 4.12
CA GLY A 382 -7.89 -0.29 4.93
C GLY A 382 -8.85 -0.43 6.12
N GLU A 383 -8.52 0.25 7.21
CA GLU A 383 -9.25 0.15 8.47
C GLU A 383 -10.30 1.24 8.73
N ASP A 384 -10.43 2.23 7.86
CA ASP A 384 -11.40 3.33 8.04
C ASP A 384 -12.87 2.83 7.95
N ASN A 385 -13.64 3.09 9.01
CA ASN A 385 -15.05 2.71 9.10
C ASN A 385 -15.93 3.43 8.06
N LYS A 386 -15.56 4.64 7.61
CA LYS A 386 -16.34 5.39 6.62
C LYS A 386 -16.23 4.79 5.21
N THR A 387 -15.01 4.42 4.81
CA THR A 387 -14.76 3.74 3.52
C THR A 387 -15.35 2.33 3.52
N LYS A 388 -15.24 1.59 4.64
CA LYS A 388 -15.90 0.29 4.83
C LYS A 388 -17.41 0.35 4.62
N ASN A 389 -18.08 1.33 5.22
CA ASN A 389 -19.54 1.48 5.11
C ASN A 389 -19.98 1.90 3.70
N ARG A 390 -19.20 2.74 3.01
CA ARG A 390 -19.46 3.11 1.62
C ARG A 390 -19.28 1.92 0.69
N TYR A 391 -18.18 1.19 0.84
CA TYR A 391 -17.87 0.02 0.05
C TYR A 391 -18.93 -1.08 0.21
N VAL A 392 -19.34 -1.37 1.45
CA VAL A 392 -20.47 -2.30 1.73
C VAL A 392 -21.77 -1.82 1.08
N LYS A 393 -22.07 -0.51 1.14
CA LYS A 393 -23.25 0.07 0.49
C LYS A 393 -23.21 0.01 -1.03
N GLU A 394 -22.06 -0.05 -1.67
CA GLU A 394 -21.95 -0.11 -3.14
C GLU A 394 -21.88 -1.57 -3.62
N LEU A 395 -21.18 -2.44 -2.89
CA LEU A 395 -20.98 -3.85 -3.24
C LEU A 395 -22.20 -4.73 -2.91
N LEU A 396 -22.79 -4.53 -1.71
CA LEU A 396 -23.78 -5.46 -1.16
C LEU A 396 -25.23 -4.98 -1.30
N VAL A 397 -25.49 -3.96 -2.13
CA VAL A 397 -26.85 -3.47 -2.42
C VAL A 397 -27.80 -4.61 -2.77
N LYS A 398 -27.32 -5.57 -3.56
CA LYS A 398 -28.11 -6.70 -4.06
C LYS A 398 -28.46 -7.75 -2.99
N TYR A 399 -27.79 -7.70 -1.83
CA TYR A 399 -27.93 -8.67 -0.74
C TYR A 399 -28.52 -8.04 0.53
N LYS A 400 -29.00 -6.80 0.42
CA LYS A 400 -29.62 -6.06 1.51
C LYS A 400 -31.06 -6.54 1.71
N ASP A 401 -31.44 -6.81 2.95
CA ASP A 401 -32.81 -7.22 3.33
C ASP A 401 -33.85 -6.12 3.10
#